data_AF-A0A844GEP5-F1
#
_entry.id   AF-A0A844GEP5-F1
#
_cell.length_a   1.000
_cell.length_b   1.000
_cell.length_c   1.000
_cell.angle_alpha   90.00
_cell.angle_beta   90.00
_cell.angle_gamma   90.00
#
_symmetry.space_group_name_H-M   'P 1'
#
loop_
_entity.id
_entity.type
_entity.pdbx_description
1 polymer ?
#
loop_
_entity_poly.entity_id
_entity_poly.type
_entity_poly.pdbx_seq_one_letter_code
_entity_poly.pdbx_strand_id
1 'polypeptide(L)'
;MTYEQERPNIPAEIKRQVMTEAGHRCIVQHCHEHIVEIHHIDENRENNDPNNLAVLCDKHHKLAHSKSISRMDLRKYKELLLNQNQSPSVHSSEHDRQLLKEINGIFSYETILLIKNEHFGRFVKDEVIHPLYQLSFREKDPLFKFSDQNLESLRLDVMNNVTKLMHHFSQRSVGSTGGYEYIDISKIRSTHPEMVDYWIKYSENTVNLAQDFCNSMLRLRAELINYA
;
A
#
# COMPACT_ATOMS: atom_id res chain seq x y z
N MET A 1 1.94 -49.87 18.56
CA MET A 1 3.29 -50.31 18.18
C MET A 1 4.29 -49.44 18.93
N THR A 2 5.05 -50.02 19.85
CA THR A 2 6.13 -49.34 20.60
C THR A 2 7.40 -49.34 19.75
N TYR A 3 8.00 -48.17 19.53
CA TYR A 3 9.19 -48.02 18.69
C TYR A 3 10.43 -47.83 19.59
N GLU A 4 11.45 -48.68 19.41
CA GLU A 4 12.68 -48.79 20.24
C GLU A 4 13.86 -47.89 19.81
N GLN A 5 13.68 -46.95 18.88
CA GLN A 5 14.77 -46.07 18.42
C GLN A 5 14.53 -44.61 18.80
N GLU A 6 15.58 -43.96 19.34
CA GLU A 6 15.60 -42.54 19.65
C GLU A 6 15.22 -41.72 18.42
N ARG A 7 14.27 -40.80 18.59
CA ARG A 7 13.73 -40.00 17.49
C ARG A 7 14.82 -39.04 16.99
N PRO A 8 15.19 -39.07 15.71
CA PRO A 8 16.09 -38.09 15.11
C PRO A 8 15.59 -36.67 15.44
N ASN A 9 16.51 -35.82 15.89
CA ASN A 9 16.14 -34.48 16.33
C ASN A 9 15.84 -33.60 15.11
N ILE A 10 14.64 -33.00 15.07
CA ILE A 10 14.30 -32.00 14.05
C ILE A 10 15.13 -30.75 14.36
N PRO A 11 15.95 -30.23 13.42
CA PRO A 11 16.75 -29.03 13.64
C PRO A 11 15.89 -27.87 14.17
N ALA A 12 16.41 -27.15 15.16
CA ALA A 12 15.65 -26.11 15.87
C ALA A 12 15.08 -25.02 14.93
N GLU A 13 15.82 -24.68 13.88
CA GLU A 13 15.39 -23.72 12.87
C GLU A 13 14.18 -24.21 12.07
N ILE A 14 14.22 -25.46 11.59
CA ILE A 14 13.11 -26.10 10.86
C ILE A 14 11.89 -26.23 11.77
N LYS A 15 12.10 -26.66 13.01
CA LYS A 15 11.03 -26.74 14.01
C LYS A 15 10.35 -25.38 14.21
N ARG A 16 11.14 -24.32 14.36
CA ARG A 16 10.61 -22.95 14.50
C ARG A 16 9.83 -22.53 13.26
N GLN A 17 10.39 -22.72 12.06
CA GLN A 17 9.74 -22.38 10.79
C GLN A 17 8.35 -23.03 10.69
N VAL A 18 8.27 -24.36 10.86
CA VAL A 18 7.03 -25.12 10.70
C VAL A 18 6.00 -24.77 11.78
N MET A 19 6.44 -24.49 13.02
CA MET A 19 5.56 -24.05 14.10
C MET A 19 5.01 -22.64 13.87
N THR A 20 5.85 -21.70 13.39
CA THR A 20 5.44 -20.33 13.06
C THR A 20 4.51 -20.31 11.84
N GLU A 21 4.80 -21.11 10.80
CA GLU A 21 3.95 -21.27 9.60
C GLU A 21 2.52 -21.69 9.98
N ALA A 22 2.40 -22.60 10.94
CA ALA A 22 1.11 -23.08 11.46
C ALA A 22 0.49 -22.17 12.52
N GLY A 23 1.11 -21.03 12.86
CA GLY A 23 0.63 -20.13 13.91
C GLY A 23 0.53 -20.81 15.28
N HIS A 24 1.39 -21.79 15.56
CA HIS A 24 1.34 -22.64 16.76
C HIS A 24 -0.04 -23.32 16.97
N ARG A 25 -0.71 -23.70 15.88
CA ARG A 25 -2.00 -24.40 15.86
C ARG A 25 -1.95 -25.64 14.97
N CYS A 26 -2.92 -26.52 15.16
CA CYS A 26 -3.09 -27.69 14.29
C CYS A 26 -3.45 -27.25 12.86
N ILE A 27 -2.81 -27.84 11.85
CA ILE A 27 -3.04 -27.51 10.44
C ILE A 27 -4.35 -28.04 9.87
N VAL A 28 -5.02 -28.97 10.57
CA VAL A 28 -6.30 -29.53 10.11
C VAL A 28 -7.36 -28.43 10.15
N GLN A 29 -8.09 -28.25 9.04
CA GLN A 29 -9.09 -27.18 8.93
C GLN A 29 -10.14 -27.25 10.04
N HIS A 30 -10.53 -26.07 10.52
CA HIS A 30 -11.49 -25.89 11.63
C HIS A 30 -11.04 -26.50 12.98
N CYS A 31 -9.76 -26.86 13.12
CA CYS A 31 -9.18 -27.18 14.42
C CYS A 31 -8.57 -25.93 15.05
N HIS A 32 -8.83 -25.71 16.35
CA HIS A 32 -8.33 -24.55 17.10
C HIS A 32 -7.38 -24.94 18.25
N GLU A 33 -6.93 -26.18 18.26
CA GLU A 33 -6.04 -26.70 19.30
C GLU A 33 -4.62 -26.12 19.16
N HIS A 34 -4.06 -25.73 20.30
CA HIS A 34 -2.74 -25.12 20.43
C HIS A 34 -1.68 -26.06 21.03
N ILE A 35 -2.12 -27.15 21.69
CA ILE A 35 -1.23 -28.20 22.18
C ILE A 35 -0.94 -29.13 21.02
N VAL A 36 0.21 -28.93 20.37
CA VAL A 36 0.56 -29.53 19.08
C VAL A 36 1.96 -30.12 19.04
N GLU A 37 2.12 -31.10 18.16
CA GLU A 37 3.35 -31.81 17.88
C GLU A 37 3.62 -31.83 16.38
N ILE A 38 4.89 -32.04 16.00
CA ILE A 38 5.29 -32.17 14.59
C ILE A 38 5.20 -33.64 14.17
N HIS A 39 4.54 -33.86 13.03
CA HIS A 39 4.33 -35.13 12.37
C HIS A 39 5.00 -35.14 10.99
N HIS A 40 5.71 -36.22 10.67
CA HIS A 40 6.29 -36.47 9.35
C HIS A 40 5.23 -37.11 8.44
N ILE A 41 4.83 -36.41 7.38
CA ILE A 41 3.74 -36.81 6.48
C ILE A 41 4.06 -38.10 5.73
N ASP A 42 5.32 -38.31 5.34
CA ASP A 42 5.77 -39.54 4.68
C ASP A 42 6.08 -40.70 5.64
N GLU A 43 5.91 -40.49 6.95
CA GLU A 43 6.26 -41.42 8.04
C GLU A 43 7.78 -41.68 8.17
N ASN A 44 8.63 -41.01 7.38
CA ASN A 44 10.08 -41.11 7.47
C ASN A 44 10.64 -40.04 8.41
N ARG A 45 11.12 -40.47 9.58
CA ARG A 45 11.62 -39.58 10.64
C ARG A 45 12.91 -38.83 10.27
N GLU A 46 13.65 -39.30 9.26
CA GLU A 46 14.86 -38.64 8.77
C GLU A 46 14.54 -37.48 7.79
N ASN A 47 13.34 -37.48 7.21
CA ASN A 47 12.95 -36.48 6.22
C ASN A 47 12.42 -35.20 6.88
N ASN A 48 13.35 -34.35 7.31
CA ASN A 48 13.05 -33.08 7.95
C ASN A 48 12.77 -31.92 6.96
N ASP A 49 12.43 -32.20 5.70
CA ASP A 49 11.97 -31.18 4.77
C ASP A 49 10.72 -30.46 5.37
N PRO A 50 10.70 -29.13 5.51
CA PRO A 50 9.54 -28.39 6.00
C PRO A 50 8.22 -28.77 5.30
N ASN A 51 8.26 -29.09 4.00
CA ASN A 51 7.10 -29.51 3.20
C ASN A 51 6.58 -30.90 3.58
N ASN A 52 7.43 -31.73 4.19
CA ASN A 52 7.08 -33.05 4.70
C ASN A 52 6.63 -33.02 6.18
N LEU A 53 6.63 -31.86 6.83
CA LEU A 53 6.26 -31.72 8.23
C LEU A 53 4.88 -31.05 8.41
N ALA A 54 4.06 -31.65 9.27
CA ALA A 54 2.73 -31.18 9.63
C ALA A 54 2.63 -30.92 11.14
N VAL A 55 2.01 -29.81 11.55
CA VAL A 55 1.75 -29.49 12.96
C VAL A 55 0.36 -29.99 13.34
N LEU A 56 0.27 -30.94 14.27
CA LEU A 56 -0.98 -31.61 14.63
C LEU A 56 -1.21 -31.61 16.14
N CYS A 57 -2.46 -31.45 16.59
CA CYS A 57 -2.82 -31.72 17.98
C CYS A 57 -2.87 -33.24 18.25
N ASP A 58 -2.84 -33.65 19.52
CA ASP A 58 -2.82 -35.07 19.91
C ASP A 58 -3.94 -35.90 19.21
N LYS A 59 -5.15 -35.35 19.12
CA LYS A 59 -6.29 -35.99 18.43
C LYS A 59 -5.99 -36.26 16.95
N HIS A 60 -5.60 -35.22 16.20
CA HIS A 60 -5.33 -35.36 14.77
C HIS A 60 -4.03 -36.11 14.48
N HIS A 61 -3.07 -36.06 15.40
CA HIS A 61 -1.84 -36.83 15.33
C HIS A 61 -2.13 -38.34 15.42
N LYS A 62 -3.00 -38.76 16.33
CA LYS A 62 -3.51 -40.14 16.41
C LYS A 62 -4.30 -40.55 15.17
N LEU A 63 -5.15 -39.67 14.66
CA LEU A 63 -5.93 -39.94 13.44
C LEU A 63 -5.03 -40.11 12.21
N ALA A 64 -3.98 -39.31 12.08
CA ALA A 64 -2.96 -39.46 11.04
C ALA A 64 -2.22 -40.80 11.15
N HIS A 65 -1.78 -41.18 12.35
CA HIS A 65 -1.16 -42.50 12.57
C HIS A 65 -2.10 -43.68 12.25
N SER A 66 -3.39 -43.54 12.55
CA SER A 66 -4.41 -44.55 12.20
C SER A 66 -4.82 -44.53 10.71
N LYS A 67 -4.27 -43.62 9.91
CA LYS A 67 -4.61 -43.39 8.50
C LYS A 67 -6.07 -42.97 8.25
N SER A 68 -6.77 -42.54 9.30
CA SER A 68 -8.10 -41.91 9.19
C SER A 68 -8.02 -40.51 8.58
N ILE A 69 -6.88 -39.83 8.77
CA ILE A 69 -6.46 -38.68 7.97
C ILE A 69 -5.32 -39.17 7.09
N SER A 70 -5.50 -39.12 5.78
CA SER A 70 -4.51 -39.63 4.84
C SER A 70 -3.34 -38.66 4.65
N ARG A 71 -2.24 -39.16 4.10
CA ARG A 71 -1.09 -38.33 3.71
C ARG A 71 -1.47 -37.28 2.66
N MET A 72 -2.44 -37.60 1.80
CA MET A 72 -2.97 -36.65 0.82
C MET A 72 -3.72 -35.52 1.51
N ASP A 73 -4.52 -35.83 2.52
CA ASP A 73 -5.24 -34.81 3.31
C ASP A 73 -4.27 -33.90 4.03
N LEU A 74 -3.22 -34.45 4.68
CA LEU A 74 -2.19 -33.65 5.35
C LEU A 74 -1.46 -32.70 4.38
N ARG A 75 -1.11 -33.19 3.18
CA ARG A 75 -0.53 -32.33 2.14
C ARG A 75 -1.49 -31.24 1.71
N LYS A 76 -2.79 -31.57 1.57
CA LYS A 76 -3.81 -30.59 1.19
C LYS A 76 -4.03 -29.52 2.26
N TYR A 77 -4.05 -29.92 3.54
CA TYR A 77 -4.13 -28.97 4.65
C TYR A 77 -2.92 -28.04 4.71
N LYS A 78 -1.71 -28.56 4.48
CA LYS A 78 -0.50 -27.75 4.41
C LYS A 78 -0.54 -26.76 3.23
N GLU A 79 -0.96 -27.23 2.05
CA GLU A 79 -1.15 -26.36 0.87
C GLU A 79 -2.15 -25.23 1.16
N LEU A 80 -3.29 -25.54 1.79
CA LEU A 80 -4.32 -24.55 2.13
C LEU A 80 -3.81 -23.54 3.17
N LEU A 81 -3.03 -23.99 4.17
CA LEU A 81 -2.38 -23.11 5.14
C LEU A 81 -1.38 -22.15 4.47
N LEU A 82 -0.54 -22.66 3.58
CA LEU A 82 0.42 -21.85 2.83
C LEU A 82 -0.29 -20.83 1.93
N ASN A 83 -1.38 -21.22 1.27
CA ASN A 83 -2.19 -20.33 0.45
C ASN A 83 -2.91 -19.25 1.30
N GLN A 84 -3.36 -19.58 2.51
CA GLN A 84 -3.92 -18.62 3.47
C GLN A 84 -2.87 -17.61 3.96
N ASN A 85 -1.64 -18.07 4.23
CA ASN A 85 -0.52 -17.19 4.57
C ASN A 85 -0.01 -16.38 3.36
N GLN A 86 -0.30 -16.83 2.14
CA GLN A 86 -0.14 -16.10 0.88
C GLN A 86 -1.39 -15.30 0.49
N SER A 87 -2.31 -15.04 1.42
CA SER A 87 -3.45 -14.13 1.23
C SER A 87 -3.18 -12.75 1.88
N PRO A 88 -2.37 -11.85 1.26
CA PRO A 88 -2.41 -10.43 1.59
C PRO A 88 -3.76 -9.75 1.30
N SER A 89 -4.67 -10.39 0.57
CA SER A 89 -5.68 -9.69 -0.24
C SER A 89 -6.81 -8.98 0.51
N VAL A 90 -7.18 -9.36 1.74
CA VAL A 90 -8.32 -8.71 2.43
C VAL A 90 -7.90 -7.48 3.25
N HIS A 91 -6.79 -7.55 3.99
CA HIS A 91 -6.31 -6.42 4.78
C HIS A 91 -5.53 -5.39 3.94
N SER A 92 -4.79 -5.84 2.93
CA SER A 92 -4.10 -4.98 1.96
C SER A 92 -5.10 -4.18 1.13
N SER A 93 -6.20 -4.79 0.69
CA SER A 93 -7.23 -4.09 -0.08
C SER A 93 -8.04 -3.11 0.76
N GLU A 94 -8.29 -3.40 2.05
CA GLU A 94 -9.01 -2.46 2.92
C GLU A 94 -8.16 -1.23 3.26
N HIS A 95 -6.85 -1.40 3.51
CA HIS A 95 -5.92 -0.27 3.68
C HIS A 95 -5.86 0.58 2.42
N ASP A 96 -5.66 -0.05 1.26
CA ASP A 96 -5.61 0.67 -0.02
C ASP A 96 -6.93 1.39 -0.32
N ARG A 97 -8.08 0.75 -0.03
CA ARG A 97 -9.40 1.37 -0.16
C ARG A 97 -9.56 2.58 0.74
N GLN A 98 -9.13 2.49 2.00
CA GLN A 98 -9.22 3.59 2.96
C GLN A 98 -8.33 4.77 2.54
N LEU A 99 -7.09 4.48 2.13
CA LEU A 99 -6.15 5.49 1.65
C LEU A 99 -6.67 6.19 0.38
N LEU A 100 -7.25 5.42 -0.55
CA LEU A 100 -7.84 5.97 -1.77
C LEU A 100 -9.05 6.87 -1.45
N LYS A 101 -9.89 6.50 -0.47
CA LYS A 101 -10.99 7.35 0.01
C LYS A 101 -10.49 8.63 0.64
N GLU A 102 -9.45 8.58 1.47
CA GLU A 102 -8.85 9.76 2.09
C GLU A 102 -8.30 10.75 1.06
N ILE A 103 -7.54 10.26 0.08
CA ILE A 103 -7.02 11.08 -1.02
C ILE A 103 -8.16 11.73 -1.80
N ASN A 104 -9.23 10.98 -2.09
CA ASN A 104 -10.40 11.51 -2.80
C ASN A 104 -11.28 12.45 -1.98
N GLY A 105 -11.21 12.38 -0.65
CA GLY A 105 -11.83 13.36 0.24
C GLY A 105 -11.15 14.73 0.16
N ILE A 106 -9.82 14.73 0.01
CA ILE A 106 -9.02 15.95 -0.19
C ILE A 106 -9.21 16.47 -1.62
N PHE A 107 -9.06 15.58 -2.61
CA PHE A 107 -9.18 15.90 -4.03
C PHE A 107 -10.46 15.33 -4.61
N SER A 108 -11.58 15.94 -4.23
CA SER A 108 -12.85 15.72 -4.91
C SER A 108 -12.74 16.10 -6.39
N TYR A 109 -13.67 15.63 -7.23
CA TYR A 109 -13.70 16.02 -8.63
C TYR A 109 -13.80 17.55 -8.80
N GLU A 110 -14.57 18.22 -7.94
CA GLU A 110 -14.72 19.67 -7.93
C GLU A 110 -13.40 20.36 -7.56
N THR A 111 -12.69 19.85 -6.55
CA THR A 111 -11.36 20.36 -6.17
C THR A 111 -10.35 20.22 -7.32
N ILE A 112 -10.35 19.08 -8.00
CA ILE A 112 -9.46 18.85 -9.16
C ILE A 112 -9.78 19.85 -10.28
N LEU A 113 -11.06 20.07 -10.58
CA LEU A 113 -11.46 21.05 -11.59
C LEU A 113 -11.13 22.48 -11.20
N LEU A 114 -11.28 22.84 -9.93
CA LEU A 114 -10.90 24.14 -9.40
C LEU A 114 -9.42 24.42 -9.65
N ILE A 115 -8.54 23.46 -9.30
CA ILE A 115 -7.09 23.59 -9.51
C ILE A 115 -6.76 23.60 -11.01
N LYS A 116 -7.38 22.72 -11.80
CA LYS A 116 -7.14 22.60 -13.24
C LYS A 116 -7.48 23.87 -14.02
N ASN A 117 -8.48 24.62 -13.56
CA ASN A 117 -8.95 25.85 -14.19
C ASN A 117 -8.33 27.12 -13.60
N GLU A 118 -7.43 27.01 -12.62
CA GLU A 118 -6.71 28.18 -12.07
C GLU A 118 -5.68 28.70 -13.08
N HIS A 119 -5.63 30.02 -13.25
CA HIS A 119 -4.73 30.70 -14.18
C HIS A 119 -3.44 31.17 -13.51
N PHE A 120 -3.34 31.09 -12.18
CA PHE A 120 -2.17 31.50 -11.40
C PHE A 120 -1.75 32.95 -11.72
N GLY A 121 -2.73 33.84 -11.64
CA GLY A 121 -2.54 35.28 -11.78
C GLY A 121 -1.96 35.92 -10.53
N ARG A 122 -2.27 37.20 -10.31
CA ARG A 122 -1.71 37.99 -9.19
C ARG A 122 -2.02 37.42 -7.80
N PHE A 123 -3.14 36.71 -7.67
CA PHE A 123 -3.62 36.16 -6.41
C PHE A 123 -4.21 34.79 -6.67
N VAL A 124 -3.83 33.82 -5.84
CA VAL A 124 -4.32 32.45 -5.89
C VAL A 124 -4.98 32.14 -4.55
N LYS A 125 -6.24 31.71 -4.59
CA LYS A 125 -7.00 31.49 -3.36
C LYS A 125 -6.49 30.26 -2.60
N ASP A 126 -6.70 30.28 -1.29
CA ASP A 126 -6.30 29.17 -0.42
C ASP A 126 -6.98 27.85 -0.81
N GLU A 127 -8.23 27.88 -1.29
CA GLU A 127 -8.97 26.70 -1.77
C GLU A 127 -8.27 25.94 -2.91
N VAL A 128 -7.39 26.60 -3.68
CA VAL A 128 -6.58 25.97 -4.72
C VAL A 128 -5.32 25.32 -4.14
N ILE A 129 -4.66 26.00 -3.20
CA ILE A 129 -3.30 25.66 -2.74
C ILE A 129 -3.32 24.76 -1.50
N HIS A 130 -4.28 24.95 -0.59
CA HIS A 130 -4.39 24.21 0.66
C HIS A 130 -4.44 22.68 0.45
N PRO A 131 -5.24 22.12 -0.49
CA PRO A 131 -5.26 20.69 -0.74
C PRO A 131 -3.88 20.14 -1.16
N LEU A 132 -3.12 20.91 -1.95
CA LEU A 132 -1.79 20.53 -2.41
C LEU A 132 -0.80 20.44 -1.23
N TYR A 133 -0.85 21.40 -0.30
CA TYR A 133 -0.06 21.33 0.93
C TYR A 133 -0.45 20.12 1.79
N GLN A 134 -1.76 19.87 1.99
CA GLN A 134 -2.24 18.72 2.74
C GLN A 134 -1.65 17.42 2.19
N LEU A 135 -1.57 17.28 0.86
CA LEU A 135 -0.96 16.13 0.21
C LEU A 135 0.57 16.08 0.40
N SER A 136 1.28 17.19 0.17
CA SER A 136 2.74 17.25 0.34
C SER A 136 3.19 16.87 1.75
N PHE A 137 2.40 17.22 2.79
CA PHE A 137 2.72 16.83 4.17
C PHE A 137 2.63 15.33 4.43
N ARG A 138 1.85 14.58 3.63
CA ARG A 138 1.70 13.12 3.76
C ARG A 138 2.90 12.35 3.22
N GLU A 139 3.79 12.97 2.45
CA GLU A 139 4.94 12.28 1.82
C GLU A 139 5.83 11.53 2.83
N LYS A 140 5.96 12.09 4.04
CA LYS A 140 6.81 11.54 5.10
C LYS A 140 6.13 10.48 5.95
N ASP A 141 4.83 10.24 5.76
CA ASP A 141 4.07 9.27 6.51
C ASP A 141 4.32 7.86 5.93
N PRO A 142 4.97 6.94 6.68
CA PRO A 142 5.25 5.60 6.19
C PRO A 142 3.98 4.77 5.92
N LEU A 143 2.82 5.19 6.46
CA LEU A 143 1.52 4.56 6.21
C LEU A 143 0.81 5.14 4.99
N PHE A 144 1.29 6.27 4.44
CA PHE A 144 0.75 6.88 3.22
C PHE A 144 1.32 6.22 1.96
N LYS A 145 1.11 4.90 1.88
CA LYS A 145 1.64 4.02 0.83
C LYS A 145 0.60 2.95 0.51
N PHE A 146 0.41 2.68 -0.78
CA PHE A 146 -0.42 1.57 -1.23
C PHE A 146 0.36 0.26 -1.22
N SER A 147 -0.35 -0.82 -0.92
CA SER A 147 0.17 -2.18 -1.02
C SER A 147 0.02 -2.71 -2.44
N ASP A 148 -1.06 -2.33 -3.14
CA ASP A 148 -1.21 -2.52 -4.58
C ASP A 148 -0.16 -1.70 -5.36
N GLN A 149 0.58 -2.39 -6.23
CA GLN A 149 1.71 -1.81 -6.95
C GLN A 149 1.27 -0.78 -8.00
N ASN A 150 0.09 -0.95 -8.62
CA ASN A 150 -0.43 -0.02 -9.60
C ASN A 150 -0.90 1.27 -8.93
N LEU A 151 -1.68 1.15 -7.84
CA LEU A 151 -2.06 2.30 -7.01
C LEU A 151 -0.84 3.04 -6.47
N GLU A 152 0.18 2.31 -6.01
CA GLU A 152 1.41 2.93 -5.51
C GLU A 152 2.17 3.67 -6.61
N SER A 153 2.25 3.12 -7.82
CA SER A 153 2.86 3.80 -8.97
C SER A 153 2.09 5.08 -9.33
N LEU A 154 0.76 5.06 -9.32
CA LEU A 154 -0.09 6.22 -9.58
C LEU A 154 0.07 7.28 -8.48
N ARG A 155 0.13 6.86 -7.21
CA ARG A 155 0.39 7.75 -6.07
C ARG A 155 1.75 8.43 -6.20
N LEU A 156 2.80 7.70 -6.58
CA LEU A 156 4.13 8.27 -6.78
C LEU A 156 4.16 9.31 -7.92
N ASP A 157 3.43 9.08 -9.01
CA ASP A 157 3.28 10.06 -10.10
C ASP A 157 2.58 11.34 -9.62
N VAL A 158 1.48 11.19 -8.86
CA VAL A 158 0.80 12.29 -8.17
C VAL A 158 1.75 13.07 -7.26
N MET A 159 2.52 12.38 -6.41
CA MET A 159 3.46 12.99 -5.47
C MET A 159 4.56 13.76 -6.20
N ASN A 160 5.10 13.20 -7.28
CA ASN A 160 6.09 13.87 -8.10
C ASN A 160 5.55 15.17 -8.73
N ASN A 161 4.31 15.13 -9.24
CA ASN A 161 3.70 16.31 -9.87
C ASN A 161 3.33 17.40 -8.85
N VAL A 162 2.79 17.04 -7.68
CA VAL A 162 2.52 18.03 -6.62
C VAL A 162 3.82 18.66 -6.11
N THR A 163 4.89 17.89 -5.95
CA THR A 163 6.20 18.41 -5.54
C THR A 163 6.74 19.41 -6.55
N LYS A 164 6.69 19.10 -7.86
CA LYS A 164 7.12 20.03 -8.92
C LYS A 164 6.28 21.32 -8.92
N LEU A 165 4.96 21.18 -8.86
CA LEU A 165 4.04 22.32 -8.83
C LEU A 165 4.30 23.21 -7.62
N MET A 166 4.30 22.64 -6.43
CA MET A 166 4.48 23.38 -5.17
C MET A 166 5.88 23.98 -5.07
N HIS A 167 6.91 23.27 -5.51
CA HIS A 167 8.26 23.82 -5.57
C HIS A 167 8.32 25.03 -6.50
N HIS A 168 7.72 24.95 -7.70
CA HIS A 168 7.70 26.07 -8.66
C HIS A 168 6.88 27.26 -8.13
N PHE A 169 5.66 27.03 -7.67
CA PHE A 169 4.78 28.07 -7.15
C PHE A 169 5.39 28.81 -5.95
N SER A 170 5.93 28.06 -4.98
CA SER A 170 6.48 28.63 -3.74
C SER A 170 7.71 29.52 -3.94
N GLN A 171 8.43 29.42 -5.07
CA GLN A 171 9.55 30.34 -5.36
C GLN A 171 9.10 31.80 -5.51
N ARG A 172 7.82 32.02 -5.89
CA ARG A 172 7.30 33.35 -6.26
C ARG A 172 5.98 33.71 -5.60
N SER A 173 5.48 32.86 -4.72
CA SER A 173 4.27 33.15 -3.94
C SER A 173 4.61 33.64 -2.53
N VAL A 174 3.76 34.52 -1.99
CA VAL A 174 3.79 34.88 -0.58
C VAL A 174 2.40 34.73 0.02
N GLY A 175 2.31 34.15 1.22
CA GLY A 175 1.04 33.97 1.92
C GLY A 175 0.38 35.32 2.25
N SER A 176 -0.92 35.40 2.04
CA SER A 176 -1.76 36.57 2.30
C SER A 176 -3.11 36.14 2.86
N THR A 177 -3.95 37.09 3.27
CA THR A 177 -5.25 36.76 3.85
C THR A 177 -6.14 36.09 2.80
N GLY A 178 -6.53 34.83 3.02
CA GLY A 178 -7.40 34.06 2.11
C GLY A 178 -6.70 33.42 0.92
N GLY A 179 -5.36 33.45 0.84
CA GLY A 179 -4.62 32.83 -0.25
C GLY A 179 -3.17 33.31 -0.34
N TYR A 180 -2.70 33.48 -1.57
CA TYR A 180 -1.31 33.76 -1.89
C TYR A 180 -1.23 34.87 -2.93
N GLU A 181 -0.44 35.90 -2.65
CA GLU A 181 0.01 36.81 -3.70
C GLU A 181 1.07 36.08 -4.54
N TYR A 182 1.03 36.32 -5.85
CA TYR A 182 1.88 35.63 -6.80
C TYR A 182 2.46 36.62 -7.83
N ILE A 183 2.07 36.53 -9.10
CA ILE A 183 2.69 37.32 -10.18
C ILE A 183 1.70 38.35 -10.72
N ASP A 184 1.95 39.63 -10.45
CA ASP A 184 1.20 40.74 -11.02
C ASP A 184 1.84 41.23 -12.33
N ILE A 185 1.41 40.63 -13.45
CA ILE A 185 1.89 41.00 -14.80
C ILE A 185 1.60 42.47 -15.13
N SER A 186 0.48 43.02 -14.66
CA SER A 186 0.14 44.43 -14.90
C SER A 186 1.14 45.35 -14.19
N LYS A 187 1.51 45.02 -12.95
CA LYS A 187 2.53 45.75 -12.21
C LYS A 187 3.89 45.63 -12.90
N ILE A 188 4.30 44.42 -13.27
CA ILE A 188 5.56 44.16 -13.98
C ILE A 188 5.62 44.97 -15.28
N ARG A 189 4.57 44.96 -16.09
CA ARG A 189 4.48 45.74 -17.34
C ARG A 189 4.75 47.22 -17.13
N SER A 190 4.34 47.79 -16.00
CA SER A 190 4.59 49.19 -15.66
C SER A 190 5.99 49.48 -15.13
N THR A 191 6.62 48.52 -14.44
CA THR A 191 7.91 48.74 -13.74
C THR A 191 9.14 48.17 -14.44
N HIS A 192 8.95 47.06 -15.17
CA HIS A 192 9.99 46.22 -15.78
C HIS A 192 9.42 45.58 -17.08
N PRO A 193 9.06 46.39 -18.10
CA PRO A 193 8.39 45.90 -19.31
C PRO A 193 9.17 44.83 -20.07
N GLU A 194 10.50 44.85 -20.00
CA GLU A 194 11.40 43.88 -20.61
C GLU A 194 11.28 42.46 -20.01
N MET A 195 10.76 42.34 -18.79
CA MET A 195 10.59 41.07 -18.09
C MET A 195 9.21 40.45 -18.29
N VAL A 196 8.28 41.11 -18.99
CA VAL A 196 6.88 40.68 -19.11
C VAL A 196 6.77 39.27 -19.70
N ASP A 197 7.44 39.00 -20.82
CA ASP A 197 7.36 37.71 -21.51
C ASP A 197 7.92 36.57 -20.65
N TYR A 198 9.00 36.86 -19.89
CA TYR A 198 9.57 35.91 -18.95
C TYR A 198 8.54 35.50 -17.88
N TRP A 199 7.85 36.48 -17.29
CA TRP A 199 6.90 36.22 -16.22
C TRP A 199 5.57 35.62 -16.71
N ILE A 200 5.13 35.96 -17.93
CA ILE A 200 4.01 35.26 -18.59
C ILE A 200 4.36 33.78 -18.73
N LYS A 201 5.53 33.47 -19.29
CA LYS A 201 5.99 32.08 -19.45
C LYS A 201 6.13 31.35 -18.11
N TYR A 202 6.57 32.06 -17.05
CA TYR A 202 6.64 31.50 -15.72
C TYR A 202 5.25 31.12 -15.19
N SER A 203 4.25 32.01 -15.29
CA SER A 203 2.87 31.69 -14.92
C SER A 203 2.28 30.56 -15.75
N GLU A 204 2.52 30.54 -17.07
CA GLU A 204 2.11 29.44 -17.95
C GLU A 204 2.72 28.10 -17.52
N ASN A 205 3.99 28.10 -17.08
CA ASN A 205 4.61 26.89 -16.55
C ASN A 205 3.91 26.38 -15.29
N THR A 206 3.48 27.27 -14.39
CA THR A 206 2.69 26.90 -13.21
C THR A 206 1.35 26.28 -13.60
N VAL A 207 0.66 26.85 -14.60
CA VAL A 207 -0.58 26.29 -15.15
C VAL A 207 -0.33 24.88 -15.71
N ASN A 208 0.73 24.67 -16.49
CA ASN A 208 1.05 23.36 -17.06
C ASN A 208 1.34 22.32 -15.96
N LEU A 209 2.11 22.69 -14.93
CA LEU A 209 2.38 21.82 -13.78
C LEU A 209 1.10 21.46 -13.01
N ALA A 210 0.17 22.41 -12.88
CA ALA A 210 -1.14 22.16 -12.27
C ALA A 210 -2.00 21.22 -13.12
N GLN A 211 -1.96 21.35 -14.44
CA GLN A 211 -2.64 20.42 -15.35
C GLN A 211 -2.04 19.01 -15.27
N ASP A 212 -0.72 18.87 -15.23
CA ASP A 212 -0.04 17.58 -15.08
C ASP A 212 -0.43 16.89 -13.77
N PHE A 213 -0.42 17.64 -12.66
CA PHE A 213 -0.92 17.16 -11.37
C PHE A 213 -2.38 16.73 -11.43
N CYS A 214 -3.27 17.55 -12.00
CA CYS A 214 -4.68 17.22 -12.10
C CYS A 214 -4.92 15.97 -12.97
N ASN A 215 -4.16 15.81 -14.06
CA ASN A 215 -4.26 14.66 -14.93
C ASN A 215 -3.80 13.37 -14.23
N SER A 216 -2.72 13.40 -13.44
CA SER A 216 -2.32 12.22 -12.64
C SER A 216 -3.33 11.91 -11.53
N MET A 217 -3.89 12.94 -10.88
CA MET A 217 -4.97 12.76 -9.90
C MET A 217 -6.23 12.12 -10.49
N LEU A 218 -6.63 12.51 -11.70
CA LEU A 218 -7.79 11.90 -12.37
C LEU A 218 -7.54 10.42 -12.70
N ARG A 219 -6.32 10.03 -13.04
CA ARG A 219 -5.94 8.62 -13.24
C ARG A 219 -6.05 7.82 -11.95
N LEU A 220 -5.46 8.32 -10.85
CA LEU A 220 -5.58 7.69 -9.53
C LEU A 220 -7.04 7.57 -9.09
N ARG A 221 -7.84 8.62 -9.33
CA ARG A 221 -9.27 8.63 -9.00
C ARG A 221 -10.06 7.62 -9.81
N ALA A 222 -9.72 7.37 -11.07
CA ALA A 222 -10.41 6.40 -11.91
C ALA A 222 -10.36 4.98 -11.32
N GLU A 223 -9.32 4.66 -10.56
CA GLU A 223 -9.18 3.38 -9.85
C GLU A 223 -10.20 3.20 -8.73
N LEU A 224 -10.89 4.26 -8.25
CA LEU A 224 -11.95 4.11 -7.23
C LEU A 224 -13.00 3.08 -7.62
N ILE A 225 -13.32 2.94 -8.91
CA ILE A 225 -14.32 1.99 -9.41
C ILE A 225 -13.92 0.54 -9.08
N ASN A 226 -12.61 0.26 -9.00
CA ASN A 226 -12.08 -1.07 -8.73
C ASN A 226 -12.04 -1.40 -7.22
N TYR A 227 -12.27 -0.41 -6.35
CA TYR A 227 -12.21 -0.52 -4.89
C TYR A 227 -13.49 -0.02 -4.18
N ALA A 228 -14.57 0.20 -4.94
CA ALA A 228 -15.87 0.69 -4.46
C ALA A 228 -16.72 -0.40 -3.80
#